data_AF-A0A971C8F3-F1
#
_entry.id   AF-A0A971C8F3-F1
#
_cell.length_a   1.000
_cell.length_b   1.000
_cell.length_c   1.000
_cell.angle_alpha   90.00
_cell.angle_beta   90.00
_cell.angle_gamma   90.00
#
_symmetry.space_group_name_H-M   'P 1'
#
loop_
_entity.id
_entity.type
_entity.pdbx_description
1 polymer ?
#
loop_
_entity_poly.entity_id
_entity_poly.type
_entity_poly.pdbx_seq_one_letter_code
_entity_poly.pdbx_strand_id
1 'polypeptide(L)' 'MIDIKKIKELSPILNISAISRETGIKELTLLAKIRRGTELNVKEAQSIELCLNKYGIKIIDKD' A
#
# COMPACT_ATOMS: atom_id res chain seq x y z
N MET A 1 -10.75 2.58 -2.30
CA MET A 1 -9.41 3.20 -2.27
C MET A 1 -8.67 2.66 -1.06
N ILE A 2 -7.45 2.17 -1.25
CA ILE A 2 -6.66 1.62 -0.15
C ILE A 2 -6.25 2.71 0.85
N ASP A 3 -6.27 2.40 2.15
CA ASP A 3 -5.79 3.27 3.21
C ASP A 3 -4.59 2.66 3.95
N ILE A 4 -3.96 3.45 4.83
CA ILE A 4 -2.78 2.97 5.57
C ILE A 4 -3.11 1.83 6.55
N LYS A 5 -4.35 1.78 7.07
CA LYS A 5 -4.77 0.74 8.02
C LYS A 5 -4.78 -0.63 7.34
N LYS A 6 -5.40 -0.73 6.16
CA LYS A 6 -5.41 -1.95 5.35
C LYS A 6 -4.01 -2.36 4.92
N ILE A 7 -3.16 -1.43 4.49
CA ILE A 7 -1.76 -1.78 4.15
C ILE A 7 -1.05 -2.33 5.38
N LYS A 8 -1.26 -1.74 6.56
CA LYS A 8 -0.64 -2.22 7.80
C LYS A 8 -1.10 -3.63 8.15
N GLU A 9 -2.39 -3.93 8.02
CA GLU A 9 -2.94 -5.26 8.23
C GLU A 9 -2.37 -6.29 7.24
N LEU A 10 -2.23 -5.91 5.97
CA LEU A 10 -1.71 -6.77 4.91
C LEU A 10 -0.17 -6.84 4.89
N SER A 11 0.52 -5.95 5.61
CA SER A 11 1.99 -5.84 5.58
C SER A 11 2.75 -7.14 5.90
N PRO A 12 2.26 -8.08 6.73
CA PRO A 12 2.94 -9.37 6.95
C PRO A 12 2.98 -10.28 5.73
N ILE A 13 2.07 -10.10 4.77
CA ILE A 13 1.95 -10.95 3.57
C ILE A 13 2.31 -10.21 2.28
N LEU A 14 2.49 -8.89 2.33
CA LEU A 14 2.85 -8.06 1.17
C LEU A 14 4.36 -7.89 1.05
N ASN A 15 4.86 -7.97 -0.17
CA ASN A 15 6.24 -7.60 -0.48
C ASN A 15 6.34 -6.07 -0.68
N ILE A 16 6.65 -5.35 0.41
CA ILE A 16 6.74 -3.88 0.41
C ILE A 16 7.81 -3.37 -0.58
N SER A 17 8.94 -4.08 -0.72
CA SER A 17 9.99 -3.70 -1.67
C SER A 17 9.51 -3.78 -3.13
N ALA A 18 8.67 -4.78 -3.46
CA ALA A 18 8.06 -4.88 -4.78
C ALA A 18 7.06 -3.74 -5.04
N ILE A 19 6.21 -3.43 -4.07
CA ILE A 19 5.26 -2.30 -4.14
C ILE A 19 6.02 -0.98 -4.31
N SER A 20 7.11 -0.78 -3.57
CA SER A 20 7.96 0.41 -3.67
C SER A 20 8.50 0.61 -5.09
N ARG A 21 9.00 -0.45 -5.72
CA ARG A 21 9.51 -0.38 -7.11
C ARG A 21 8.44 -0.03 -8.13
N GLU A 22 7.25 -0.63 -8.03
CA GLU A 22 6.15 -0.40 -8.97
C GLU A 22 5.49 0.97 -8.78
N THR A 23 5.42 1.47 -7.55
CA THR A 23 4.75 2.75 -7.24
C THR A 23 5.67 3.96 -7.28
N GLY A 24 6.99 3.76 -7.27
CA GLY A 24 7.98 4.84 -7.15
C GLY A 24 8.06 5.46 -5.75
N ILE A 25 7.30 4.95 -4.77
CA ILE A 25 7.36 5.39 -3.37
C ILE A 25 8.61 4.76 -2.76
N LYS A 26 9.48 5.57 -2.14
CA LYS A 26 10.68 5.05 -1.45
C LYS A 26 10.29 4.01 -0.40
N GLU A 27 10.94 2.85 -0.42
CA GLU A 27 10.65 1.73 0.48
C GLU A 27 10.69 2.13 1.95
N LEU A 28 11.74 2.84 2.38
CA LEU A 28 11.86 3.34 3.75
C LEU A 28 10.72 4.28 4.14
N THR A 29 10.23 5.10 3.21
CA THR A 29 9.08 5.99 3.43
C THR A 29 7.81 5.16 3.62
N LEU A 30 7.58 4.17 2.75
CA LEU A 30 6.41 3.30 2.83
C LEU A 30 6.41 2.49 4.13
N LEU A 31 7.54 1.89 4.51
CA LEU A 31 7.73 1.20 5.79
C LEU A 31 7.50 2.13 7.00
N ALA A 32 8.02 3.35 6.96
CA ALA A 32 7.81 4.32 8.02
C ALA A 32 6.33 4.71 8.17
N LYS A 33 5.63 4.93 7.05
CA LYS A 33 4.19 5.22 7.03
C LYS A 33 3.39 4.05 7.60
N ILE A 34 3.67 2.82 7.17
CA ILE A 34 3.00 1.60 7.65
C ILE A 34 3.20 1.43 9.16
N ARG A 35 4.44 1.56 9.64
CA ARG A 35 4.77 1.43 11.06
C ARG A 35 4.03 2.46 11.92
N ARG A 36 4.08 3.72 11.50
CA ARG A 36 3.51 4.86 12.24
C ARG A 36 2.00 5.04 12.04
N GLY A 37 1.40 4.37 11.06
CA GLY A 37 0.02 4.62 10.65
C GLY A 37 -0.16 6.01 10.01
N THR A 38 0.88 6.55 9.38
CA THR A 38 0.80 7.86 8.70
C THR A 38 0.01 7.72 7.41
N GLU A 39 -0.95 8.61 7.18
CA GLU A 39 -1.83 8.57 6.01
C GLU A 39 -1.06 8.56 4.68
N LEU A 40 -1.65 7.87 3.71
CA LEU A 40 -1.26 7.94 2.31
C LEU A 40 -1.92 9.17 1.70
N ASN A 41 -1.19 9.92 0.88
CA ASN A 41 -1.86 10.90 0.02
C ASN A 41 -2.64 10.18 -1.10
N VAL A 42 -3.52 10.92 -1.79
CA VAL A 42 -4.38 10.36 -2.84
C VAL A 42 -3.59 9.66 -3.94
N LYS A 43 -2.45 10.22 -4.36
CA LYS A 43 -1.61 9.62 -5.41
C LYS A 43 -0.94 8.33 -4.93
N GLU A 44 -0.40 8.32 -3.71
CA GLU A 44 0.20 7.13 -3.09
C GLU A 44 -0.84 6.00 -2.99
N ALA A 45 -2.04 6.30 -2.48
CA ALA A 45 -3.11 5.33 -2.35
C ALA A 45 -3.51 4.74 -3.71
N GLN A 46 -3.74 5.59 -4.72
CA GLN A 46 -4.07 5.15 -6.08
C GLN A 46 -2.97 4.29 -6.70
N SER A 47 -1.70 4.70 -6.59
CA SER A 47 -0.58 3.93 -7.14
C SER A 47 -0.46 2.55 -6.47
N ILE A 48 -0.60 2.48 -5.15
CA ILE A 48 -0.55 1.20 -4.41
C ILE A 48 -1.75 0.31 -4.80
N GLU A 49 -2.95 0.86 -4.89
CA GLU A 49 -4.15 0.13 -5.31
C GLU A 49 -4.02 -0.43 -6.73
N LEU A 50 -3.50 0.37 -7.67
CA LEU A 50 -3.20 -0.10 -9.04
C LEU A 50 -2.15 -1.21 -9.04
N CYS A 51 -1.08 -1.07 -8.25
CA CYS A 51 -0.05 -2.09 -8.09
C CYS A 51 -0.66 -3.40 -7.59
N LEU A 52 -1.46 -3.36 -6.53
CA LEU A 52 -2.09 -4.56 -5.98
C LEU A 52 -3.07 -5.22 -6.96
N ASN A 53 -3.88 -4.42 -7.64
CA ASN A 53 -4.82 -4.89 -8.67
C ASN A 53 -4.10 -5.58 -9.83
N LYS A 54 -2.94 -5.06 -10.26
CA LYS A 54 -2.10 -5.68 -11.32
C LYS A 54 -1.67 -7.11 -10.96
N TYR A 55 -1.51 -7.41 -9.66
CA TYR A 55 -1.15 -8.74 -9.16
C TYR A 55 -2.37 -9.55 -8.66
N GLY A 56 -3.59 -9.13 -9.01
CA GLY A 56 -4.82 -9.86 -8.66
C GLY A 56 -5.29 -9.67 -7.22
N ILE A 57 -4.66 -8.78 -6.45
CA ILE A 57 -5.07 -8.45 -5.09
C ILE A 57 -6.10 -7.32 -5.17
N LYS A 58 -7.38 -7.69 -5.16
CA LYS A 58 -8.49 -6.73 -5.10
C LYS A 58 -8.82 -6.41 -3.65
N ILE A 59 -8.76 -5.13 -3.31
CA ILE A 59 -9.22 -4.64 -2.02
C ILE A 59 -10.71 -4.35 -2.12
N ILE A 60 -11.51 -5.12 -1.39
CA ILE A 60 -12.96 -4.97 -1.31
C ILE A 60 -13.25 -4.35 0.05
N ASP A 61 -13.93 -3.21 0.07
CA ASP A 61 -14.53 -2.68 1.29
C ASP A 61 -15.68 -3.62 1.68
N LYS A 62 -15.64 -4.18 2.91
CA LYS A 62 -16.84 -4.77 3.50
C LYS A 62 -17.66 -3.60 4.02
N ASP A 63 -18.76 -3.33 3.32
CA ASP A 63 -19.84 -2.46 3.81
C ASP A 63 -20.32 -2.90 5.21
#